data_AF-A0A2V9KQR7-F1
#
_entry.id   AF-A0A2V9KQR7-F1
#
_cell.length_a   1.000
_cell.length_b   1.000
_cell.length_c   1.000
_cell.angle_alpha   90.00
_cell.angle_beta   90.00
_cell.angle_gamma   90.00
#
_symmetry.space_group_name_H-M   'P 1'
#
loop_
_entity.id
_entity.type
_entity.pdbx_description
1 polymer ?
#
loop_
_entity_poly.entity_id
_entity_poly.type
_entity_poly.pdbx_seq_one_letter_code
_entity_poly.pdbx_strand_id
1 'polypeptide(L)'
;MRYRMHLESIPLAPATINLRLAAVRRLAYEASDSGLLSPELVAGIRRVKGVKRLGQQVGNWLTVDEGQQLVGAVRTDTLRGKRDAAMLGLLLGCGLRRSEVASLEIEKIQRRDGHWAIVDLVGKASHVRTVPMPFWVKSAIDSWSSAASISEGRLFRAIRKNGARWGSGVTQNVVWYVVKNCAKRARIEKLAP
;
A
#
# COMPACT_ATOMS: atom_id res chain seq x y z
N MET A 1 -24.29 17.02 -16.89
CA MET A 1 -23.84 18.24 -16.17
C MET A 1 -24.40 18.32 -14.75
N ARG A 2 -25.72 18.13 -14.54
CA ARG A 2 -26.38 18.15 -13.21
C ARG A 2 -25.69 17.31 -12.12
N TYR A 3 -25.31 16.06 -12.43
CA TYR A 3 -24.62 15.19 -11.46
C TYR A 3 -23.28 15.75 -10.99
N ARG A 4 -22.49 16.34 -11.88
CA ARG A 4 -21.21 16.97 -11.52
C ARG A 4 -21.45 18.17 -10.59
N MET A 5 -22.42 19.02 -10.91
CA MET A 5 -22.76 20.19 -10.06
C MET A 5 -23.19 19.74 -8.66
N HIS A 6 -23.99 18.67 -8.57
CA HIS A 6 -24.36 18.07 -7.29
C HIS A 6 -23.14 17.53 -6.52
N LEU A 7 -22.19 16.87 -7.20
CA LEU A 7 -20.96 16.40 -6.54
C LEU A 7 -20.06 17.56 -6.07
N GLU A 8 -20.10 18.71 -6.75
CA GLU A 8 -19.39 19.93 -6.33
C GLU A 8 -20.10 20.66 -5.18
N SER A 9 -21.42 20.49 -5.01
CA SER A 9 -22.18 21.12 -3.91
C SER A 9 -22.04 20.42 -2.56
N ILE A 10 -21.44 19.22 -2.53
CA ILE A 10 -21.15 18.46 -1.31
C ILE A 10 -19.65 18.51 -1.00
N PRO A 11 -19.23 18.37 0.28
CA PRO A 11 -17.83 18.56 0.70
C PRO A 11 -16.93 17.38 0.30
N LEU A 12 -16.75 17.16 -1.00
CA LEU A 12 -15.88 16.13 -1.55
C LEU A 12 -14.59 16.73 -2.10
N ALA A 13 -13.48 16.02 -1.89
CA ALA A 13 -12.22 16.35 -2.54
C ALA A 13 -12.35 16.22 -4.08
N PRO A 14 -11.68 17.07 -4.88
CA PRO A 14 -11.72 17.00 -6.34
C PRO A 14 -11.34 15.62 -6.90
N ALA A 15 -10.41 14.91 -6.26
CA ALA A 15 -10.05 13.54 -6.63
C ALA A 15 -11.22 12.55 -6.48
N THR A 16 -12.00 12.69 -5.41
CA THR A 16 -13.19 11.87 -5.17
C THR A 16 -14.28 12.15 -6.20
N ILE A 17 -14.50 13.41 -6.56
CA ILE A 17 -15.44 13.79 -7.62
C ILE A 17 -15.00 13.17 -8.96
N ASN A 18 -13.72 13.32 -9.31
CA ASN A 18 -13.18 12.77 -10.55
C ASN A 18 -13.23 11.24 -10.59
N LEU A 19 -13.03 10.55 -9.45
CA LEU A 19 -13.18 9.10 -9.34
C LEU A 19 -14.64 8.67 -9.60
N ARG A 20 -15.62 9.34 -9.00
CA ARG A 20 -17.05 9.07 -9.25
C ARG A 20 -17.43 9.32 -10.71
N LEU A 21 -16.96 10.42 -11.30
CA LEU A 21 -17.17 10.70 -12.73
C LEU A 21 -16.52 9.63 -13.62
N ALA A 22 -15.34 9.11 -13.25
CA ALA A 22 -14.68 8.04 -13.99
C ALA A 22 -15.50 6.74 -13.97
N ALA A 23 -16.08 6.37 -12.82
CA ALA A 23 -16.95 5.20 -12.70
C ALA A 23 -18.19 5.32 -13.60
N VAL A 24 -18.86 6.48 -13.59
CA VAL A 24 -20.02 6.74 -14.46
C VAL A 24 -19.63 6.65 -15.94
N ARG A 25 -18.49 7.22 -16.34
CA ARG A 25 -18.01 7.12 -17.72
C ARG A 25 -17.74 5.68 -18.13
N ARG A 26 -17.13 4.88 -17.25
CA ARG A 26 -16.84 3.47 -17.55
C ARG A 26 -18.12 2.66 -17.72
N LEU A 27 -19.10 2.87 -16.84
CA LEU A 27 -20.41 2.20 -16.95
C LEU A 27 -21.15 2.60 -18.24
N ALA A 28 -21.14 3.89 -18.59
CA ALA A 28 -21.78 4.37 -19.81
C ALA A 28 -21.13 3.78 -21.08
N TYR A 29 -19.81 3.60 -21.07
CA TYR A 29 -19.07 2.96 -22.17
C TYR A 29 -19.50 1.50 -22.32
N GLU A 30 -19.48 0.73 -21.23
CA GLU A 30 -19.90 -0.67 -21.21
C GLU A 30 -21.36 -0.85 -21.66
N ALA A 31 -22.25 0.05 -21.22
CA ALA A 31 -23.65 0.05 -21.63
C ALA A 31 -23.82 0.30 -23.13
N SER A 32 -22.98 1.16 -23.73
CA SER A 32 -22.99 1.38 -25.18
C SER A 32 -22.43 0.20 -25.96
N ASP A 33 -21.35 -0.43 -25.49
CA ASP A 33 -20.80 -1.64 -26.11
C ASP A 33 -21.83 -2.79 -26.07
N SER A 34 -22.68 -2.81 -25.04
CA SER A 34 -23.80 -3.75 -24.89
C SER A 34 -25.08 -3.33 -25.62
N GLY A 35 -25.10 -2.21 -26.35
CA GLY A 35 -26.27 -1.71 -27.07
C GLY A 35 -27.38 -1.09 -26.20
N LEU A 36 -27.15 -0.93 -24.90
CA LEU A 36 -28.12 -0.37 -23.94
C LEU A 36 -28.12 1.17 -23.92
N LEU A 37 -27.08 1.81 -24.45
CA LEU A 37 -26.96 3.26 -24.53
C LEU A 37 -26.48 3.68 -25.92
N SER A 38 -27.00 4.80 -26.43
CA SER A 38 -26.57 5.31 -27.72
C SER A 38 -25.14 5.92 -27.64
N PRO A 39 -24.33 5.81 -28.71
CA PRO A 39 -23.00 6.42 -28.76
C PRO A 39 -23.02 7.95 -28.54
N GLU A 40 -24.08 8.63 -28.97
CA GLU A 40 -24.25 10.08 -28.81
C GLU A 40 -24.40 10.47 -27.33
N LEU A 41 -25.18 9.68 -26.58
CA LEU A 41 -25.35 9.86 -25.14
C LEU A 41 -24.02 9.63 -24.39
N VAL A 42 -23.26 8.59 -24.76
CA VAL A 42 -21.91 8.36 -24.19
C VAL A 42 -20.99 9.53 -24.50
N ALA A 43 -21.00 10.05 -25.73
CA ALA A 43 -20.19 11.20 -26.11
C ALA A 43 -20.54 12.45 -25.29
N GLY A 44 -21.82 12.66 -24.96
CA GLY A 44 -22.26 13.70 -24.04
C GLY A 44 -21.73 13.52 -22.62
N ILE A 45 -21.76 12.29 -22.09
CA ILE A 45 -21.23 11.95 -20.76
C ILE A 45 -19.71 12.16 -20.70
N ARG A 46 -18.98 11.78 -21.75
CA ARG A 46 -17.51 11.98 -21.85
C ARG A 46 -17.11 13.44 -21.87
N ARG A 47 -17.91 14.31 -22.49
CA ARG A 47 -17.67 15.77 -22.56
C ARG A 47 -17.75 16.47 -21.21
N VAL A 48 -18.37 15.87 -20.20
CA VAL A 48 -18.38 16.42 -18.83
C VAL A 48 -16.96 16.41 -18.29
N LYS A 49 -16.31 17.58 -18.25
CA LYS A 49 -14.95 17.73 -17.72
C LYS A 49 -14.90 17.37 -16.24
N GLY A 50 -13.76 16.84 -15.79
CA GLY A 50 -13.47 16.69 -14.38
C GLY A 50 -13.32 18.04 -13.66
N VAL A 51 -13.31 18.00 -12.33
CA VAL A 51 -13.03 19.14 -11.49
C VAL A 51 -11.52 19.37 -11.47
N LYS A 52 -11.09 20.62 -11.65
CA LYS A 52 -9.67 20.99 -11.56
C LYS A 52 -9.18 20.69 -10.14
N ARG A 53 -8.03 20.02 -10.05
CA ARG A 53 -7.31 19.86 -8.78
C ARG A 53 -6.45 21.11 -8.59
N LEU A 54 -6.93 22.04 -7.78
CA LEU A 54 -6.17 23.24 -7.41
C LEU A 54 -5.29 22.91 -6.20
N GLY A 55 -4.03 23.34 -6.24
CA GLY A 55 -3.01 23.04 -5.24
C GLY A 55 -2.17 21.79 -5.56
N GLN A 56 -0.91 21.81 -5.13
CA GLN A 56 -0.04 20.64 -5.16
C GLN A 56 -0.37 19.78 -3.94
N GLN A 57 -0.53 18.47 -4.14
CA GLN A 57 -0.58 17.57 -3.00
C GLN A 57 0.81 17.57 -2.38
N VAL A 58 1.03 18.43 -1.37
CA VAL A 58 2.18 18.30 -0.48
C VAL A 58 2.00 16.93 0.16
N GLY A 59 2.72 15.95 -0.38
CA GLY A 59 2.50 14.56 0.00
C GLY A 59 2.89 14.37 1.46
N ASN A 60 2.38 13.29 2.03
CA ASN A 60 2.80 12.75 3.32
C ASN A 60 4.19 12.11 3.21
N TRP A 61 5.13 12.80 2.57
CA TRP A 61 6.49 12.33 2.35
C TRP A 61 7.25 12.46 3.66
N LEU A 62 7.96 11.40 4.02
CA LEU A 62 8.88 11.43 5.15
C LEU A 62 10.17 12.08 4.70
N THR A 63 10.70 12.97 5.52
CA THR A 63 12.13 13.29 5.51
C THR A 63 12.96 12.06 5.88
N VAL A 64 14.26 12.07 5.55
CA VAL A 64 15.16 10.98 5.93
C VAL A 64 15.16 10.78 7.45
N ASP A 65 15.17 11.87 8.22
CA ASP A 65 15.17 11.84 9.68
C ASP A 65 13.86 11.26 10.23
N GLU A 66 12.70 11.65 9.69
CA GLU A 66 11.42 11.06 10.08
C GLU A 66 11.35 9.57 9.71
N GLY A 67 11.94 9.17 8.58
CA GLY A 67 12.07 7.76 8.20
C GLY A 67 12.89 6.96 9.20
N GLN A 68 14.04 7.50 9.62
CA GLN A 68 14.89 6.88 10.65
C GLN A 68 14.19 6.83 12.01
N GLN A 69 13.51 7.90 12.43
CA GLN A 69 12.72 7.94 13.65
C GLN A 69 11.58 6.92 13.63
N LEU A 70 10.92 6.74 12.49
CA LEU A 70 9.83 5.77 12.36
C LEU A 70 10.32 4.33 12.55
N VAL A 71 11.47 3.98 11.96
CA VAL A 71 12.09 2.65 12.14
C VAL A 71 12.60 2.49 13.58
N GLY A 72 13.26 3.50 14.13
CA GLY A 72 13.80 3.50 15.50
C GLY A 72 12.73 3.46 16.59
N ALA A 73 11.51 3.93 16.31
CA ALA A 73 10.39 3.90 17.26
C ALA A 73 9.80 2.48 17.48
N VAL A 74 10.21 1.49 16.68
CA VAL A 74 9.71 0.11 16.83
C VAL A 74 10.53 -0.62 17.90
N ARG A 75 9.86 -0.96 19.01
CA ARG A 75 10.42 -1.89 20.00
C ARG A 75 10.48 -3.31 19.41
N THR A 76 11.66 -3.90 19.29
CA THR A 76 11.91 -5.23 18.71
C THR A 76 12.07 -6.34 19.75
N ASP A 77 11.78 -6.03 21.01
CA ASP A 77 11.77 -6.94 22.17
C ASP A 77 10.63 -7.98 22.13
N THR A 78 9.56 -7.67 21.40
CA THR A 78 8.40 -8.57 21.24
C THR A 78 8.32 -9.17 19.84
N LEU A 79 7.66 -10.33 19.71
CA LEU A 79 7.40 -10.96 18.42
C LEU A 79 6.64 -10.02 17.47
N ARG A 80 5.67 -9.25 18.00
CA ARG A 80 4.94 -8.21 17.26
C ARG A 80 5.87 -7.08 16.82
N GLY A 81 6.75 -6.65 17.70
CA GLY A 81 7.78 -5.66 17.41
C GLY A 81 8.66 -6.01 16.21
N LYS A 82 9.23 -7.23 16.22
CA LYS A 82 10.06 -7.74 15.13
C LYS A 82 9.31 -7.78 13.80
N ARG A 83 8.05 -8.23 13.83
CA ARG A 83 7.16 -8.22 12.66
C ARG A 83 6.97 -6.82 12.10
N ASP A 84 6.64 -5.88 12.99
CA ASP A 84 6.30 -4.51 12.63
C ASP A 84 7.55 -3.79 12.07
N ALA A 85 8.74 -4.06 12.62
CA ALA A 85 10.02 -3.56 12.11
C ALA A 85 10.32 -4.08 10.69
N ALA A 86 10.14 -5.38 10.44
CA ALA A 86 10.30 -5.96 9.11
C ALA A 86 9.30 -5.39 8.09
N MET A 87 8.04 -5.17 8.49
CA MET A 87 7.03 -4.53 7.63
C MET A 87 7.44 -3.10 7.25
N LEU A 88 7.87 -2.28 8.23
CA LEU A 88 8.33 -0.92 7.94
C LEU A 88 9.60 -0.91 7.07
N GLY A 89 10.52 -1.85 7.31
CA GLY A 89 11.72 -2.00 6.50
C GLY A 89 11.41 -2.25 5.03
N LEU A 90 10.45 -3.13 4.73
CA LEU A 90 10.02 -3.37 3.35
C LEU A 90 9.33 -2.16 2.70
N LEU A 91 8.53 -1.41 3.47
CA LEU A 91 7.86 -0.21 2.96
C LEU A 91 8.87 0.91 2.67
N LEU A 92 9.80 1.18 3.58
CA LEU A 92 10.75 2.30 3.47
C LEU A 92 11.99 1.95 2.65
N GLY A 93 12.62 0.82 2.95
CA GLY A 93 13.88 0.42 2.34
C GLY A 93 13.73 -0.22 0.96
N CYS A 94 12.58 -0.83 0.68
CA CYS A 94 12.30 -1.48 -0.60
C CYS A 94 11.17 -0.81 -1.40
N GLY A 95 10.47 0.19 -0.83
CA GLY A 95 9.41 0.91 -1.54
C GLY A 95 8.20 0.05 -1.91
N LEU A 96 7.96 -1.06 -1.17
CA LEU A 96 6.82 -1.93 -1.45
C LEU A 96 5.50 -1.26 -1.09
N ARG A 97 4.44 -1.60 -1.82
CA ARG A 97 3.07 -1.23 -1.46
C ARG A 97 2.56 -2.12 -0.35
N ARG A 98 1.58 -1.64 0.44
CA ARG A 98 0.90 -2.46 1.47
C ARG A 98 0.44 -3.83 0.98
N SER A 99 -0.14 -3.89 -0.22
CA SER A 99 -0.59 -5.14 -0.82
C SER A 99 0.56 -6.10 -1.07
N GLU A 100 1.67 -5.59 -1.60
CA GLU A 100 2.88 -6.35 -1.91
C GLU A 100 3.52 -6.88 -0.61
N VAL A 101 3.58 -6.07 0.46
CA VAL A 101 4.07 -6.53 1.77
C VAL A 101 3.17 -7.62 2.35
N ALA A 102 1.85 -7.46 2.29
CA ALA A 102 0.90 -8.42 2.87
C ALA A 102 0.89 -9.78 2.16
N SER A 103 1.23 -9.82 0.86
CA SER A 103 1.30 -11.03 0.05
C SER A 103 2.71 -11.55 -0.19
N LEU A 104 3.76 -10.87 0.29
CA LEU A 104 5.14 -11.28 0.08
C LEU A 104 5.37 -12.69 0.64
N GLU A 105 6.07 -13.52 -0.12
CA GLU A 105 6.48 -14.87 0.26
C GLU A 105 8.00 -14.92 0.50
N ILE A 106 8.44 -15.75 1.44
CA ILE A 106 9.85 -15.80 1.84
C ILE A 106 10.76 -16.30 0.71
N GLU A 107 10.23 -17.17 -0.15
CA GLU A 107 10.89 -17.76 -1.33
C GLU A 107 11.21 -16.72 -2.41
N LYS A 108 10.49 -15.60 -2.40
CA LYS A 108 10.77 -14.46 -3.30
C LYS A 108 11.98 -13.66 -2.85
N ILE A 109 12.48 -13.85 -1.63
CA ILE A 109 13.69 -13.18 -1.14
C ILE A 109 14.89 -14.04 -1.50
N GLN A 110 15.67 -13.57 -2.47
CA GLN A 110 16.80 -14.31 -3.02
C GLN A 110 18.06 -13.45 -3.04
N ARG A 111 19.23 -14.10 -3.11
CA ARG A 111 20.49 -13.43 -3.37
C ARG A 111 20.77 -13.46 -4.88
N ARG A 112 21.03 -12.29 -5.46
CA ARG A 112 21.39 -12.09 -6.87
C ARG A 112 22.67 -11.26 -6.92
N ASP A 113 23.69 -11.76 -7.61
CA ASP A 113 24.99 -11.07 -7.77
C ASP A 113 25.58 -10.55 -6.44
N GLY A 114 25.44 -11.35 -5.38
CA GLY A 114 25.94 -11.01 -4.04
C GLY A 114 25.00 -10.13 -3.20
N HIS A 115 23.93 -9.57 -3.78
CA HIS A 115 22.99 -8.64 -3.14
C HIS A 115 21.64 -9.32 -2.86
N TRP A 116 20.93 -8.93 -1.80
CA TRP A 116 19.57 -9.41 -1.55
C TRP A 116 18.57 -8.69 -2.43
N ALA A 117 17.57 -9.43 -2.93
CA ALA A 117 16.50 -8.89 -3.75
C ALA A 117 15.19 -9.65 -3.55
N ILE A 118 14.07 -8.96 -3.77
CA ILE A 118 12.75 -9.57 -3.91
C ILE A 118 12.52 -9.79 -5.41
N VAL A 119 12.49 -11.04 -5.84
CA VAL A 119 12.33 -11.40 -7.25
C VAL A 119 10.85 -11.56 -7.60
N ASP A 120 10.53 -11.38 -8.88
CA ASP A 120 9.21 -11.61 -9.46
C ASP A 120 8.05 -10.92 -8.71
N LEU A 121 8.27 -9.72 -8.19
CA LEU A 121 7.24 -9.00 -7.46
C LEU A 121 6.17 -8.50 -8.45
N VAL A 122 4.97 -9.07 -8.34
CA VAL A 122 3.83 -8.70 -9.19
C VAL A 122 3.14 -7.46 -8.62
N GLY A 123 3.27 -6.35 -9.34
CA GLY A 123 2.64 -5.07 -9.02
C GLY A 123 1.28 -4.86 -9.69
N LYS A 124 0.85 -3.60 -9.75
CA LYS A 124 -0.38 -3.20 -10.44
C LYS A 124 -0.30 -3.54 -11.94
N ALA A 125 -1.43 -3.95 -12.51
CA ALA A 125 -1.54 -4.36 -13.92
C ALA A 125 -0.58 -5.50 -14.31
N SER A 126 -0.28 -6.39 -13.36
CA SER A 126 0.58 -7.57 -13.56
C SER A 126 2.01 -7.26 -13.99
N HIS A 127 2.48 -6.03 -13.76
CA HIS A 127 3.89 -5.70 -14.01
C HIS A 127 4.79 -6.39 -12.98
N VAL A 128 5.72 -7.20 -13.48
CA VAL A 128 6.69 -7.92 -12.67
C VAL A 128 7.98 -7.10 -12.56
N ARG A 129 8.54 -7.00 -11.36
CA ARG A 129 9.85 -6.35 -11.13
C ARG A 129 10.66 -7.06 -10.04
N THR A 130 11.98 -6.95 -10.14
CA THR A 130 12.90 -7.30 -9.06
C THR A 130 13.23 -6.05 -8.24
N VAL A 131 13.15 -6.16 -6.92
CA VAL A 131 13.39 -5.03 -6.00
C VAL A 131 14.65 -5.32 -5.18
N PRO A 132 15.71 -4.50 -5.25
CA PRO A 132 16.87 -4.66 -4.40
C PRO A 132 16.51 -4.43 -2.94
N MET A 133 17.08 -5.24 -2.04
CA MET A 133 16.80 -5.22 -0.61
C MET A 133 18.05 -4.79 0.17
N PRO A 134 18.00 -3.66 0.90
CA PRO A 134 19.09 -3.27 1.79
C PRO A 134 19.33 -4.29 2.91
N PHE A 135 20.58 -4.40 3.37
CA PHE A 135 20.96 -5.35 4.41
C PHE A 135 20.18 -5.17 5.72
N TRP A 136 19.92 -3.93 6.15
CA TRP A 136 19.15 -3.64 7.37
C TRP A 136 17.70 -4.15 7.29
N VAL A 137 17.09 -4.13 6.09
CA VAL A 137 15.76 -4.69 5.85
C VAL A 137 15.81 -6.20 5.96
N LYS A 138 16.81 -6.84 5.33
CA LYS A 138 17.01 -8.28 5.41
C LYS A 138 17.23 -8.75 6.85
N SER A 139 18.04 -8.03 7.62
CA SER A 139 18.28 -8.33 9.04
C SER A 139 16.99 -8.25 9.88
N ALA A 140 16.14 -7.25 9.63
CA ALA A 140 14.82 -7.17 10.28
C ALA A 140 13.91 -8.33 9.91
N ILE A 141 13.92 -8.73 8.63
CA ILE A 141 13.18 -9.89 8.12
C ILE A 141 13.66 -11.18 8.79
N ASP A 142 14.97 -11.38 8.92
CA ASP A 142 15.55 -12.57 9.55
C ASP A 142 15.22 -12.64 11.03
N SER A 143 15.32 -11.51 11.75
CA SER A 143 14.92 -11.43 13.15
C SER A 143 13.45 -11.84 13.35
N TRP A 144 12.58 -11.42 12.43
CA TRP A 144 11.17 -11.82 12.42
C TRP A 144 10.96 -13.29 12.06
N SER A 145 11.51 -13.75 10.93
CA SER A 145 11.27 -15.10 10.40
C SER A 145 11.81 -16.16 11.35
N SER A 146 12.99 -15.96 11.93
CA SER A 146 13.54 -16.85 12.96
C SER A 146 12.68 -16.88 14.21
N ALA A 147 12.25 -15.72 14.73
CA ALA A 147 11.41 -15.66 15.94
C ALA A 147 9.99 -16.22 15.73
N ALA A 148 9.48 -16.16 14.51
CA ALA A 148 8.16 -16.67 14.13
C ALA A 148 8.19 -18.09 13.55
N SER A 149 9.39 -18.69 13.43
CA SER A 149 9.64 -19.99 12.79
C SER A 149 9.02 -20.09 11.40
N ILE A 150 9.26 -19.09 10.55
CA ILE A 150 8.75 -19.03 9.18
C ILE A 150 9.86 -19.48 8.23
N SER A 151 9.69 -20.65 7.64
CA SER A 151 10.57 -21.20 6.61
C SER A 151 9.98 -21.13 5.20
N GLU A 152 8.65 -21.03 5.09
CA GLU A 152 7.94 -21.12 3.80
C GLU A 152 6.63 -20.29 3.76
N GLY A 153 6.19 -20.04 2.54
CA GLY A 153 4.99 -19.31 2.17
C GLY A 153 5.07 -17.82 2.50
N ARG A 154 3.92 -17.22 2.82
CA ARG A 154 3.85 -15.78 3.13
C ARG A 154 4.87 -15.40 4.19
N LEU A 155 5.49 -14.24 4.10
CA LEU A 155 6.47 -13.81 5.09
C LEU A 155 5.80 -13.36 6.40
N PHE A 156 4.62 -12.76 6.32
CA PHE A 156 3.94 -12.20 7.48
C PHE A 156 2.76 -13.05 7.93
N ARG A 157 2.64 -13.22 9.25
CA ARG A 157 1.58 -13.97 9.92
C ARG A 157 0.90 -13.07 10.95
N ALA A 158 -0.38 -13.31 11.21
CA ALA A 158 -1.10 -12.57 12.23
C ALA A 158 -0.59 -12.96 13.63
N ILE A 159 -0.70 -12.03 14.58
CA ILE A 159 -0.30 -12.24 15.98
C ILE A 159 -1.49 -11.89 16.86
N ARG A 160 -1.91 -12.84 17.70
CA ARG A 160 -3.01 -12.69 18.66
C ARG A 160 -2.62 -11.71 19.78
N LYS A 161 -3.60 -11.33 20.61
CA LYS A 161 -3.38 -10.43 21.75
C LYS A 161 -2.41 -11.03 22.78
N ASN A 162 -2.45 -12.35 22.97
CA ASN A 162 -1.55 -13.09 23.86
C ASN A 162 -0.13 -13.31 23.29
N GLY A 163 0.21 -12.69 22.16
CA GLY A 163 1.54 -12.80 21.54
C GLY A 163 1.75 -14.05 20.66
N ALA A 164 0.79 -14.97 20.60
CA ALA A 164 0.92 -16.17 19.77
C ALA A 164 0.68 -15.89 18.28
N ARG A 165 1.42 -16.60 17.42
CA ARG A 165 1.21 -16.61 15.96
C ARG A 165 -0.15 -17.21 15.61
N TRP A 166 -0.79 -16.68 14.58
CA TRP A 166 -2.06 -17.19 14.07
C TRP A 166 -2.21 -17.00 12.55
N GLY A 167 -2.89 -17.95 11.91
CA GLY A 167 -3.18 -17.93 10.48
C GLY A 167 -1.96 -18.12 9.58
N SER A 168 -2.18 -18.04 8.26
CA SER A 168 -1.19 -18.20 7.20
C SER A 168 -0.80 -16.89 6.52
N GLY A 169 -1.30 -15.74 7.00
CA GLY A 169 -1.09 -14.45 6.36
C GLY A 169 -1.51 -13.26 7.21
N VAL A 170 -1.36 -12.07 6.65
CA VAL A 170 -1.92 -10.82 7.18
C VAL A 170 -2.72 -10.11 6.09
N THR A 171 -3.62 -9.21 6.49
CA THR A 171 -4.34 -8.35 5.56
C THR A 171 -3.58 -7.03 5.36
N GLN A 172 -3.89 -6.31 4.28
CA GLN A 172 -3.31 -4.98 4.02
C GLN A 172 -3.63 -3.98 5.15
N ASN A 173 -4.75 -4.19 5.85
CA ASN A 173 -5.13 -3.38 7.00
C ASN A 173 -4.16 -3.56 8.17
N VAL A 174 -3.61 -4.76 8.38
CA VAL A 174 -2.59 -4.98 9.42
C VAL A 174 -1.38 -4.10 9.15
N VAL A 175 -0.89 -4.07 7.90
CA VAL A 175 0.24 -3.21 7.50
C VAL A 175 -0.10 -1.73 7.72
N TRP A 176 -1.33 -1.32 7.39
CA TRP A 176 -1.80 0.05 7.65
C TRP A 176 -1.77 0.42 9.14
N TYR A 177 -2.29 -0.46 10.00
CA TYR A 177 -2.29 -0.23 11.45
C TYR A 177 -0.88 -0.19 12.03
N VAL A 178 0.04 -1.02 11.51
CA VAL A 178 1.46 -0.98 11.92
C VAL A 178 2.05 0.40 11.65
N VAL A 179 1.90 0.91 10.43
CA VAL A 179 2.43 2.23 10.07
C VAL A 179 1.79 3.33 10.90
N LYS A 180 0.47 3.31 11.10
CA LYS A 180 -0.23 4.29 11.94
C LYS A 180 0.23 4.28 13.39
N ASN A 181 0.41 3.09 13.97
CA ASN A 181 0.87 2.96 15.35
C ASN A 181 2.31 3.43 15.51
N CYS A 182 3.18 3.12 14.55
CA CYS A 182 4.57 3.57 14.57
C CYS A 182 4.68 5.07 14.35
N ALA A 183 3.89 5.64 13.42
CA ALA A 183 3.81 7.08 13.21
C ALA A 183 3.37 7.82 14.48
N LYS A 184 2.35 7.28 15.18
CA LYS A 184 1.91 7.84 16.47
C LYS A 184 3.01 7.84 17.52
N ARG A 185 3.81 6.76 17.60
CA ARG A 185 4.95 6.66 18.54
C ARG A 185 6.07 7.63 18.17
N ALA A 186 6.34 7.78 16.86
CA ALA A 186 7.32 8.72 16.32
C ALA A 186 6.82 10.17 16.26
N ARG A 187 5.58 10.45 16.70
CA ARG A 187 4.93 11.78 16.66
C ARG A 187 4.85 12.39 15.24
N ILE A 188 4.68 11.54 14.23
CA ILE A 188 4.49 11.94 12.82
C ILE A 188 2.99 11.99 12.52
N GLU A 189 2.44 13.19 12.35
CA GLU A 189 0.98 13.39 12.27
C GLU A 189 0.36 12.92 10.94
N LYS A 190 1.07 13.11 9.83
CA LYS A 190 0.53 12.91 8.48
C LYS A 190 1.27 11.81 7.74
N LEU A 191 1.24 10.58 8.26
CA LEU A 191 1.75 9.39 7.54
C LEU A 191 0.62 8.46 7.09
N ALA A 192 0.72 8.00 5.84
CA ALA A 192 -0.11 6.94 5.28
C ALA A 192 0.78 5.99 4.42
N PRO A 193 0.64 4.66 4.59
CA PRO A 193 1.36 3.66 3.81
C PRO A 193 0.69 3.26 2.48
#